data_AF-A0A8T5H1D8-F1
#
_entry.id   AF-A0A8T5H1D8-F1
#
_cell.length_a   1.000
_cell.length_b   1.000
_cell.length_c   1.000
_cell.angle_alpha   90.00
_cell.angle_beta   90.00
_cell.angle_gamma   90.00
#
_symmetry.space_group_name_H-M   'P 1'
#
loop_
_entity.id
_entity.type
_entity.pdbx_description
1 polymer ?
#
loop_
_entity_poly.entity_id
_entity_poly.type
_entity_poly.pdbx_seq_one_letter_code
_entity_poly.pdbx_strand_id
1 'polypeptide(L)'
;MGDSILEKLESIVEDSIKPKKCKNWQGFTTVEEFRSYLQENCVGMTRSEIKKEHRGFYKKVHSCGFADEVLPQRVGRWRNLSDKELFDFQREYCQRMKRSEIKQENRQYYKEVYKRGLQEKIFPQKCGPTIEVKIVSVEDIGSFSEFSLKDFRDYYRGNFAGMSRGEVYGAGKIARRFYDKVLAVGITNKVFPPPKKKPNGYLKDFENIQVELEPIINELSGRFPTPKELKEKNYGLYQGINKHHGGLIAVRLQLGYANDELDILKQIVEDMQNE
;
A
#
# COMPACT_ATOMS: atom_id res chain seq x y z
N MET A 1 40.56 -11.10 -6.18
CA MET A 1 40.68 -12.54 -6.53
C MET A 1 39.77 -13.44 -5.67
N GLY A 2 39.33 -13.02 -4.47
CA GLY A 2 38.40 -13.78 -3.62
C GLY A 2 36.95 -13.86 -4.12
N ASP A 3 36.43 -12.79 -4.76
CA ASP A 3 35.02 -12.75 -5.19
C ASP A 3 34.67 -13.77 -6.28
N SER A 4 35.64 -14.16 -7.12
CA SER A 4 35.44 -15.16 -8.18
C SER A 4 35.26 -16.60 -7.66
N ILE A 5 35.74 -16.89 -6.45
CA ILE A 5 35.56 -18.21 -5.82
C ILE A 5 34.16 -18.30 -5.18
N LEU A 6 33.70 -17.22 -4.55
CA LEU A 6 32.36 -17.15 -3.96
C LEU A 6 31.25 -17.27 -5.01
N GLU A 7 31.35 -16.53 -6.13
CA GLU A 7 30.38 -16.65 -7.23
C GLU A 7 30.33 -18.06 -7.84
N LYS A 8 31.48 -18.74 -7.95
CA LYS A 8 31.53 -20.13 -8.44
C LYS A 8 30.93 -21.11 -7.44
N LEU A 9 31.13 -20.89 -6.14
CA LEU A 9 30.53 -21.74 -5.10
C LEU A 9 29.02 -21.54 -5.02
N GLU A 10 28.52 -20.30 -5.13
CA GLU A 10 27.08 -20.01 -5.16
C GLU A 10 26.40 -20.65 -6.37
N SER A 11 27.02 -20.58 -7.56
CA SER A 11 26.51 -21.23 -8.78
C SER A 11 26.45 -22.77 -8.65
N ILE A 12 27.46 -23.39 -8.02
CA ILE A 12 27.47 -24.86 -7.80
C ILE A 12 26.41 -25.28 -6.79
N VAL A 13 26.18 -24.48 -5.74
CA VAL A 13 25.12 -24.73 -4.75
C VAL A 13 23.74 -24.57 -5.38
N GLU A 14 23.50 -23.54 -6.19
CA GLU A 14 22.22 -23.35 -6.90
C GLU A 14 21.90 -24.48 -7.90
N ASP A 15 22.90 -24.96 -8.65
CA ASP A 15 22.71 -26.09 -9.57
C ASP A 15 22.50 -27.43 -8.85
N SER A 16 23.03 -27.57 -7.62
CA SER A 16 22.82 -28.76 -6.78
C SER A 16 21.44 -28.81 -6.12
N ILE A 17 20.75 -27.67 -5.99
CA ILE A 17 19.41 -27.57 -5.37
C ILE A 17 18.30 -27.82 -6.40
N LYS A 18 18.59 -27.83 -7.71
CA LYS A 18 17.56 -28.09 -8.72
C LYS A 18 17.04 -29.53 -8.57
N PRO A 19 15.73 -29.71 -8.30
CA PRO A 19 15.17 -31.03 -8.02
C PRO A 19 15.41 -31.94 -9.22
N LYS A 20 16.02 -33.11 -8.97
CA LYS A 20 16.23 -34.12 -10.01
C LYS A 20 14.87 -34.46 -10.62
N LYS A 21 14.68 -34.11 -11.90
CA LYS A 21 13.46 -34.44 -12.65
C LYS A 21 13.43 -35.95 -12.88
N CYS A 22 12.85 -36.68 -11.93
CA CYS A 22 12.63 -38.11 -12.08
C CYS A 22 11.50 -38.29 -13.11
N LYS A 23 11.86 -38.68 -14.35
CA LYS A 23 10.89 -38.85 -15.44
C LYS A 23 9.97 -40.05 -15.21
N ASN A 24 10.41 -41.03 -14.42
CA ASN A 24 9.67 -42.27 -14.16
C ASN A 24 9.49 -42.52 -12.65
N TRP A 25 8.27 -42.32 -12.15
CA TRP A 25 7.88 -42.66 -10.76
C TRP A 25 7.57 -44.15 -10.57
N GLN A 26 8.09 -45.01 -11.44
CA GLN A 26 7.76 -46.45 -11.46
C GLN A 26 8.42 -47.22 -10.31
N GLY A 27 9.53 -46.74 -9.76
CA GLY A 27 10.22 -47.37 -8.64
C GLY A 27 9.68 -46.98 -7.25
N PHE A 28 8.81 -45.99 -7.16
CA PHE A 28 8.27 -45.55 -5.87
C PHE A 28 7.02 -46.38 -5.53
N THR A 29 7.14 -47.21 -4.50
CA THR A 29 6.10 -48.14 -4.05
C THR A 29 5.79 -48.01 -2.57
N THR A 30 6.72 -47.50 -1.76
CA THR A 30 6.55 -47.39 -0.29
C THR A 30 6.33 -45.96 0.17
N VAL A 31 5.69 -45.79 1.33
CA VAL A 31 5.41 -44.48 1.94
C VAL A 31 6.71 -43.75 2.28
N GLU A 32 7.72 -44.50 2.73
CA GLU A 32 9.04 -44.02 3.12
C GLU A 32 9.77 -43.38 1.92
N GLU A 33 9.74 -44.02 0.76
CA GLU A 33 10.35 -43.47 -0.47
C GLU A 33 9.74 -42.13 -0.84
N PHE A 34 8.41 -42.02 -0.79
CA PHE A 34 7.75 -40.75 -1.09
C PHE A 34 8.02 -39.67 -0.03
N ARG A 35 8.16 -40.04 1.26
CA ARG A 35 8.54 -39.11 2.35
C ARG A 35 9.96 -38.59 2.20
N SER A 36 10.92 -39.47 1.90
CA SER A 36 12.31 -39.08 1.63
C SER A 36 12.38 -38.08 0.48
N TYR A 37 11.63 -38.33 -0.61
CA TYR A 37 11.58 -37.38 -1.73
C TYR A 37 11.03 -36.00 -1.32
N LEU A 38 9.94 -35.95 -0.55
CA LEU A 38 9.39 -34.68 -0.05
C LEU A 38 10.39 -33.92 0.83
N GLN A 39 11.08 -34.64 1.72
CA GLN A 39 12.07 -34.04 2.63
C GLN A 39 13.30 -33.53 1.89
N GLU A 40 13.64 -34.09 0.73
CA GLU A 40 14.77 -33.60 -0.06
C GLU A 40 14.38 -32.48 -1.03
N ASN A 41 13.17 -32.52 -1.59
CA ASN A 41 12.81 -31.71 -2.77
C ASN A 41 11.66 -30.73 -2.54
N CYS A 42 10.86 -30.90 -1.49
CA CYS A 42 9.62 -30.16 -1.29
C CYS A 42 9.47 -29.63 0.14
N VAL A 43 10.57 -29.45 0.88
CA VAL A 43 10.54 -28.93 2.25
C VAL A 43 9.87 -27.56 2.26
N GLY A 44 8.86 -27.42 3.12
CA GLY A 44 8.09 -26.18 3.26
C GLY A 44 7.07 -25.91 2.16
N MET A 45 7.01 -26.74 1.11
CA MET A 45 5.99 -26.59 0.07
C MET A 45 4.62 -27.09 0.54
N THR A 46 3.58 -26.36 0.20
CA THR A 46 2.19 -26.76 0.39
C THR A 46 1.76 -27.85 -0.60
N ARG A 47 0.68 -28.57 -0.30
CA ARG A 47 0.06 -29.54 -1.26
C ARG A 47 -0.22 -28.92 -2.63
N SER A 48 -0.57 -27.64 -2.69
CA SER A 48 -0.89 -26.93 -3.93
C SER A 48 0.37 -26.64 -4.75
N GLU A 49 1.45 -26.19 -4.10
CA GLU A 49 2.75 -25.95 -4.73
C GLU A 49 3.35 -27.27 -5.23
N ILE A 50 3.32 -28.33 -4.41
CA ILE A 50 3.75 -29.67 -4.80
C ILE A 50 2.96 -30.16 -6.03
N LYS A 51 1.64 -29.92 -6.07
CA LYS A 51 0.81 -30.29 -7.23
C LYS A 51 1.21 -29.53 -8.51
N LYS A 52 1.61 -28.27 -8.37
CA LYS A 52 1.97 -27.39 -9.50
C LYS A 52 3.39 -27.69 -10.00
N GLU A 53 4.37 -27.66 -9.11
CA GLU A 53 5.79 -27.78 -9.42
C GLU A 53 6.23 -29.26 -9.58
N HIS A 54 5.62 -30.18 -8.83
CA HIS A 54 5.93 -31.63 -8.86
C HIS A 54 4.71 -32.48 -9.27
N ARG A 55 4.06 -32.09 -10.38
CA ARG A 55 2.80 -32.71 -10.84
C ARG A 55 2.86 -34.23 -11.00
N GLY A 56 4.01 -34.78 -11.45
CA GLY A 56 4.21 -36.22 -11.61
C GLY A 56 4.22 -36.97 -10.28
N PHE A 57 5.01 -36.48 -9.32
CA PHE A 57 5.07 -36.98 -7.95
C PHE A 57 3.69 -36.97 -7.31
N TYR A 58 3.02 -35.80 -7.35
CA TYR A 58 1.71 -35.62 -6.76
C TYR A 58 0.67 -36.62 -7.29
N LYS A 59 0.64 -36.84 -8.61
CA LYS A 59 -0.25 -37.83 -9.23
C LYS A 59 0.07 -39.25 -8.77
N LYS A 60 1.35 -39.60 -8.69
CA LYS A 60 1.78 -40.95 -8.28
C LYS A 60 1.37 -41.23 -6.82
N VAL A 61 1.69 -40.33 -5.90
CA VAL A 61 1.31 -40.44 -4.48
C VAL A 61 -0.21 -40.63 -4.34
N HIS A 62 -0.99 -39.86 -5.10
CA HIS A 62 -2.45 -40.01 -5.13
C HIS A 62 -2.92 -41.37 -5.68
N SER A 63 -2.32 -41.85 -6.78
CA SER A 63 -2.68 -43.15 -7.36
C SER A 63 -2.36 -44.34 -6.45
N CYS A 64 -1.37 -44.19 -5.57
CA CYS A 64 -0.98 -45.18 -4.59
C CYS A 64 -1.80 -45.10 -3.28
N GLY A 65 -2.70 -44.12 -3.14
CA GLY A 65 -3.51 -43.95 -1.93
C GLY A 65 -2.79 -43.27 -0.75
N PHE A 66 -1.52 -42.91 -0.90
CA PHE A 66 -0.69 -42.36 0.19
C PHE A 66 -0.79 -40.83 0.34
N ALA A 67 -1.77 -40.19 -0.29
CA ALA A 67 -1.88 -38.74 -0.29
C ALA A 67 -1.97 -38.13 1.12
N ASP A 68 -2.64 -38.79 2.06
CA ASP A 68 -2.81 -38.27 3.42
C ASP A 68 -1.66 -38.62 4.36
N GLU A 69 -0.89 -39.66 4.07
CA GLU A 69 0.26 -40.10 4.87
C GLU A 69 1.57 -39.43 4.45
N VAL A 70 1.66 -39.02 3.18
CA VAL A 70 2.88 -38.48 2.59
C VAL A 70 2.77 -36.98 2.38
N LEU A 71 1.71 -36.49 1.72
CA LEU A 71 1.64 -35.07 1.40
C LEU A 71 1.26 -34.26 2.65
N PRO A 72 1.82 -33.04 2.82
CA PRO A 72 1.53 -32.17 3.96
C PRO A 72 0.03 -32.11 4.21
N GLN A 73 -0.41 -32.43 5.43
CA GLN A 73 -1.82 -32.68 5.72
C GLN A 73 -2.69 -31.55 5.14
N ARG A 74 -3.81 -31.90 4.50
CA ARG A 74 -4.85 -30.89 4.23
C ARG A 74 -5.30 -30.41 5.60
N VAL A 75 -4.75 -29.30 6.04
CA VAL A 75 -5.20 -28.70 7.29
C VAL A 75 -6.69 -28.51 7.10
N GLY A 76 -7.48 -29.16 7.97
CA GLY A 76 -8.93 -29.21 7.86
C GLY A 76 -9.54 -27.82 7.95
N ARG A 77 -10.83 -27.72 8.30
CA ARG A 77 -11.38 -26.40 8.65
C ARG A 77 -10.53 -25.85 9.80
N TRP A 78 -9.73 -24.81 9.53
CA TRP A 78 -8.88 -24.11 10.52
C TRP A 78 -9.63 -23.79 11.82
N ARG A 79 -10.95 -23.61 11.71
CA ARG A 79 -11.92 -23.47 12.81
C ARG A 79 -11.84 -24.55 13.90
N ASN A 80 -11.40 -25.76 13.56
CA ASN A 80 -11.37 -26.90 14.47
C ASN A 80 -10.01 -27.08 15.15
N LEU A 81 -8.97 -26.40 14.68
CA LEU A 81 -7.67 -26.46 15.33
C LEU A 81 -7.70 -25.69 16.64
N SER A 82 -6.99 -26.19 17.64
CA SER A 82 -6.64 -25.47 18.86
C SER A 82 -5.65 -24.34 18.57
N ASP A 83 -5.55 -23.38 19.48
CA ASP A 83 -4.60 -22.28 19.33
C ASP A 83 -3.16 -22.81 19.25
N LYS A 84 -2.81 -23.84 20.05
CA LYS A 84 -1.50 -24.49 20.03
C LYS A 84 -1.17 -25.05 18.64
N GLU A 85 -2.11 -25.74 18.00
CA GLU A 85 -1.91 -26.28 16.64
C GLU A 85 -1.72 -25.16 15.59
N LEU A 86 -2.37 -24.02 15.77
CA LEU A 86 -2.13 -22.84 14.93
C LEU A 86 -0.70 -22.28 15.12
N PHE A 87 -0.20 -22.27 16.37
CA PHE A 87 1.20 -21.89 16.66
C PHE A 87 2.21 -22.88 16.08
N ASP A 88 1.97 -24.18 16.25
CA ASP A 88 2.84 -25.22 15.74
C ASP A 88 2.91 -25.15 14.20
N PHE A 89 1.76 -24.96 13.53
CA PHE A 89 1.71 -24.70 12.09
C PHE A 89 2.52 -23.46 11.68
N GLN A 90 2.39 -22.34 12.40
CA GLN A 90 3.17 -21.13 12.14
C GLN A 90 4.67 -21.40 12.21
N ARG A 91 5.10 -22.08 13.28
CA ARG A 91 6.51 -22.34 13.57
C ARG A 91 7.12 -23.26 12.52
N GLU A 92 6.37 -24.26 12.06
CA GLU A 92 6.86 -25.26 11.12
C GLU A 92 6.86 -24.77 9.66
N TYR A 93 5.83 -24.03 9.23
CA TYR A 93 5.63 -23.73 7.81
C TYR A 93 5.80 -22.26 7.45
N CYS A 94 5.65 -21.36 8.41
CA CYS A 94 5.57 -19.92 8.12
C CYS A 94 6.70 -19.11 8.77
N GLN A 95 7.72 -19.75 9.35
CA GLN A 95 8.82 -19.08 10.07
C GLN A 95 9.57 -18.06 9.20
N ARG A 96 9.64 -18.30 7.89
CA ARG A 96 10.35 -17.45 6.92
C ARG A 96 9.45 -16.48 6.15
N MET A 97 8.14 -16.54 6.36
CA MET A 97 7.17 -15.77 5.59
C MET A 97 6.76 -14.51 6.34
N LYS A 98 6.66 -13.39 5.60
CA LYS A 98 6.08 -12.16 6.12
C LYS A 98 4.57 -12.31 6.32
N ARG A 99 3.99 -11.53 7.24
CA ARG A 99 2.54 -11.53 7.51
C ARG A 99 1.69 -11.32 6.24
N SER A 100 2.18 -10.51 5.30
CA SER A 100 1.53 -10.29 4.00
C SER A 100 1.54 -11.52 3.10
N GLU A 101 2.66 -12.26 3.08
CA GLU A 101 2.84 -13.48 2.28
C GLU A 101 1.96 -14.61 2.83
N ILE A 102 1.92 -14.78 4.16
CA ILE A 102 1.03 -15.74 4.82
C ILE A 102 -0.44 -15.46 4.50
N LYS A 103 -0.84 -14.18 4.44
CA LYS A 103 -2.21 -13.78 4.08
C LYS A 103 -2.54 -14.13 2.62
N GLN A 104 -1.57 -14.07 1.72
CA GLN A 104 -1.73 -14.40 0.30
C GLN A 104 -1.78 -15.91 0.09
N GLU A 105 -0.81 -16.64 0.64
CA GLU A 105 -0.68 -18.09 0.48
C GLU A 105 -1.75 -18.87 1.24
N ASN A 106 -2.10 -18.42 2.46
CA ASN A 106 -3.07 -19.13 3.29
C ASN A 106 -4.07 -18.18 3.94
N ARG A 107 -4.93 -17.60 3.09
CA ARG A 107 -5.98 -16.66 3.50
C ARG A 107 -6.93 -17.22 4.55
N GLN A 108 -7.17 -18.54 4.58
CA GLN A 108 -8.08 -19.16 5.55
C GLN A 108 -7.44 -19.25 6.93
N TYR A 109 -6.18 -19.70 7.03
CA TYR A 109 -5.40 -19.67 8.26
C TYR A 109 -5.30 -18.25 8.83
N TYR A 110 -4.91 -17.28 7.99
CA TYR A 110 -4.77 -15.89 8.41
C TYR A 110 -6.09 -15.33 8.97
N LYS A 111 -7.23 -15.64 8.33
CA LYS A 111 -8.56 -15.25 8.81
C LYS A 111 -8.88 -15.87 10.17
N GLU A 112 -8.53 -17.13 10.39
CA GLU A 112 -8.82 -17.81 11.64
C GLU A 112 -7.96 -17.26 12.79
N VAL A 113 -6.65 -17.07 12.57
CA VAL A 113 -5.75 -16.42 13.53
C VAL A 113 -6.25 -15.03 13.91
N TYR A 114 -6.69 -14.23 12.93
CA TYR A 114 -7.25 -12.91 13.15
C TYR A 114 -8.58 -12.95 13.92
N LYS A 115 -9.47 -13.88 13.55
CA LYS A 115 -10.78 -14.05 14.22
C LYS A 115 -10.62 -14.38 15.71
N ARG A 116 -9.55 -15.12 16.07
CA ARG A 116 -9.23 -15.49 17.46
C ARG A 116 -8.38 -14.46 18.21
N GLY A 117 -8.00 -13.36 17.57
CA GLY A 117 -7.16 -12.33 18.19
C GLY A 117 -5.71 -12.78 18.45
N LEU A 118 -5.25 -13.85 17.80
CA LEU A 118 -3.92 -14.42 18.03
C LEU A 118 -2.82 -13.77 17.18
N GLN A 119 -3.15 -12.77 16.36
CA GLN A 119 -2.22 -12.21 15.39
C GLN A 119 -0.92 -11.68 15.99
N GLU A 120 -0.95 -11.08 17.19
CA GLU A 120 0.27 -10.52 17.80
C GLU A 120 1.15 -11.60 18.44
N LYS A 121 0.55 -12.73 18.84
CA LYS A 121 1.28 -13.87 19.38
C LYS A 121 1.90 -14.71 18.27
N ILE A 122 1.14 -14.93 17.19
CA ILE A 122 1.56 -15.79 16.06
C ILE A 122 2.45 -15.02 15.07
N PHE A 123 2.22 -13.72 14.87
CA PHE A 123 2.98 -12.87 13.96
C PHE A 123 3.63 -11.70 14.70
N PRO A 124 4.62 -11.94 15.57
CA PRO A 124 5.21 -10.91 16.42
C PRO A 124 5.98 -9.84 15.62
N GLN A 125 6.39 -10.11 14.38
CA GLN A 125 7.02 -9.12 13.53
C GLN A 125 5.98 -8.16 12.94
N LYS A 126 5.86 -6.98 13.55
CA LYS A 126 5.17 -5.84 12.94
C LYS A 126 5.89 -5.46 11.64
N CYS A 127 5.20 -5.57 10.51
CA CYS A 127 5.69 -5.08 9.23
C CYS A 127 5.63 -3.55 9.22
N GLY A 128 6.71 -2.91 9.66
CA GLY A 128 6.95 -1.48 9.51
C GLY A 128 7.92 -0.99 10.59
N PRO A 129 8.75 0.03 10.31
CA PRO A 129 9.43 0.75 11.37
C PRO A 129 8.34 1.23 12.33
N THR A 130 8.37 0.74 13.57
CA THR A 130 7.65 1.41 14.63
C THR A 130 8.40 2.72 14.79
N ILE A 131 7.94 3.78 14.13
CA ILE A 131 8.33 5.12 14.53
C ILE A 131 7.89 5.16 15.98
N GLU A 132 8.84 5.19 16.90
CA GLU A 132 8.57 5.49 18.30
C GLU A 132 8.03 6.92 18.33
N VAL A 133 6.73 7.03 18.05
CA VAL A 133 5.96 8.19 18.45
C VAL A 133 6.17 8.22 19.95
N LYS A 134 6.80 9.27 20.46
CA LYS A 134 6.82 9.55 21.90
C LYS A 134 5.36 9.72 22.31
N ILE A 135 4.71 8.61 22.68
CA ILE A 135 3.34 8.61 23.16
C ILE A 135 3.43 9.23 24.54
N VAL A 136 3.21 10.54 24.59
CA VAL A 136 2.70 11.23 25.78
C VAL A 136 1.42 10.48 26.17
N SER A 137 1.23 10.17 27.44
CA SER A 137 0.20 9.23 27.90
C SER A 137 -1.19 9.63 27.37
N VAL A 138 -2.09 8.65 27.19
CA VAL A 138 -3.46 8.90 26.68
C VAL A 138 -4.24 9.85 27.60
N GLU A 139 -3.82 9.97 28.85
CA GLU A 139 -4.38 10.85 29.87
C GLU A 139 -3.89 12.30 29.72
N ASP A 140 -2.70 12.53 29.15
CA ASP A 140 -2.12 13.87 28.94
C ASP A 140 -2.60 14.55 27.65
N ILE A 141 -3.06 13.78 26.66
CA ILE A 141 -3.62 14.34 25.43
C ILE A 141 -5.07 14.67 25.71
N GLY A 142 -5.28 15.81 26.38
CA GLY A 142 -6.60 16.40 26.60
C GLY A 142 -7.44 16.39 25.33
N SER A 143 -8.77 16.43 25.50
CA SER A 143 -9.70 16.42 24.38
C SER A 143 -9.31 17.49 23.35
N PHE A 144 -9.10 17.09 22.08
CA PHE A 144 -8.85 18.00 20.95
C PHE A 144 -10.02 18.99 20.68
N SER A 145 -11.03 19.05 21.56
CA SER A 145 -12.15 19.98 21.52
C SER A 145 -11.73 21.44 21.63
N GLU A 146 -10.63 21.74 22.31
CA GLU A 146 -10.17 23.12 22.58
C GLU A 146 -9.08 23.60 21.62
N PHE A 147 -8.66 22.75 20.68
CA PHE A 147 -7.60 23.10 19.75
C PHE A 147 -8.05 24.18 18.77
N SER A 148 -7.25 25.24 18.68
CA SER A 148 -7.31 26.20 17.58
C SER A 148 -6.71 25.60 16.30
N LEU A 149 -6.91 26.27 15.15
CA LEU A 149 -6.26 25.87 13.89
C LEU A 149 -4.73 25.82 14.03
N LYS A 150 -4.14 26.73 14.82
CA LYS A 150 -2.70 26.75 15.07
C LYS A 150 -2.26 25.52 15.86
N ASP A 151 -3.01 25.13 16.88
CA ASP A 151 -2.71 23.95 17.70
C ASP A 151 -2.78 22.66 16.87
N PHE A 152 -3.77 22.53 15.99
CA PHE A 152 -3.84 21.40 15.06
C PHE A 152 -2.62 21.32 14.14
N ARG A 153 -2.16 22.46 13.59
CA ARG A 153 -0.98 22.50 12.72
C ARG A 153 0.30 22.14 13.47
N ASP A 154 0.49 22.72 14.65
CA ASP A 154 1.70 22.51 15.45
C ASP A 154 1.76 21.06 15.94
N TYR A 155 0.63 20.49 16.38
CA TYR A 155 0.52 19.08 16.73
C TYR A 155 0.84 18.15 15.55
N TYR A 156 0.28 18.44 14.36
CA TYR A 156 0.60 17.67 13.16
C TYR A 156 2.10 17.73 12.81
N ARG A 157 2.72 18.91 12.83
CA ARG A 157 4.16 19.05 12.56
C ARG A 157 5.02 18.31 13.58
N GLY A 158 4.65 18.36 14.86
CA GLY A 158 5.42 17.70 15.94
C GLY A 158 5.34 16.17 15.90
N ASN A 159 4.22 15.61 15.45
CA ASN A 159 3.94 14.17 15.60
C ASN A 159 3.88 13.41 14.27
N PHE A 160 3.51 14.07 13.17
CA PHE A 160 3.15 13.44 11.90
C PHE A 160 3.75 14.16 10.68
N ALA A 161 4.83 14.92 10.85
CA ALA A 161 5.46 15.64 9.75
C ALA A 161 5.76 14.70 8.56
N GLY A 162 5.32 15.10 7.37
CA GLY A 162 5.50 14.33 6.13
C GLY A 162 4.49 13.20 5.90
N MET A 163 3.64 12.86 6.87
CA MET A 163 2.63 11.81 6.70
C MET A 163 1.43 12.30 5.88
N SER A 164 0.96 11.49 4.95
CA SER A 164 -0.33 11.73 4.29
C SER A 164 -1.50 11.52 5.26
N ARG A 165 -2.67 12.06 4.90
CA ARG A 165 -3.93 11.89 5.66
C ARG A 165 -4.22 10.43 6.01
N GLY A 166 -4.05 9.53 5.04
CA GLY A 166 -4.29 8.10 5.24
C GLY A 166 -3.28 7.46 6.18
N GLU A 167 -2.01 7.89 6.12
CA GLU A 167 -0.96 7.44 7.03
C GLU A 167 -1.22 7.90 8.46
N VAL A 168 -1.64 9.17 8.67
CA VAL A 168 -2.06 9.67 9.98
C VAL A 168 -3.23 8.86 10.53
N TYR A 169 -4.27 8.62 9.74
CA TYR A 169 -5.43 7.83 10.16
C TYR A 169 -5.08 6.37 10.56
N GLY A 170 -4.02 5.83 9.94
CA GLY A 170 -3.48 4.49 10.20
C GLY A 170 -2.48 4.41 11.34
N ALA A 171 -1.92 5.54 11.81
CA ALA A 171 -0.78 5.57 12.74
C ALA A 171 -1.13 5.22 14.20
N GLY A 172 -2.40 4.94 14.51
CA GLY A 172 -2.82 4.49 15.84
C GLY A 172 -4.09 5.17 16.34
N LYS A 173 -4.52 4.85 17.57
CA LYS A 173 -5.77 5.37 18.15
C LYS A 173 -5.74 6.89 18.34
N ILE A 174 -4.62 7.44 18.84
CA ILE A 174 -4.46 8.88 19.07
C ILE A 174 -4.49 9.64 17.74
N ALA A 175 -3.68 9.20 16.76
CA ALA A 175 -3.61 9.81 15.44
C ALA A 175 -4.97 9.79 14.71
N ARG A 176 -5.73 8.69 14.87
CA ARG A 176 -7.11 8.60 14.38
C ARG A 176 -8.03 9.62 15.04
N ARG A 177 -8.02 9.74 16.37
CA ARG A 177 -8.82 10.75 17.09
C ARG A 177 -8.47 12.18 16.66
N PHE A 178 -7.19 12.47 16.49
CA PHE A 178 -6.72 13.75 15.96
C PHE A 178 -7.30 14.01 14.55
N TYR A 179 -7.17 13.03 13.66
CA TYR A 179 -7.71 13.10 12.30
C TYR A 179 -9.23 13.33 12.28
N ASP A 180 -9.98 12.53 13.04
CA ASP A 180 -11.44 12.62 13.12
C ASP A 180 -11.88 14.00 13.63
N LYS A 181 -11.14 14.58 14.58
CA LYS A 181 -11.43 15.93 15.07
C LYS A 181 -11.14 17.00 14.02
N VAL A 182 -9.99 16.94 13.34
CA VAL A 182 -9.65 17.86 12.24
C VAL A 182 -10.70 17.80 11.12
N LEU A 183 -11.19 16.59 10.82
CA LEU A 183 -12.27 16.37 9.85
C LEU A 183 -13.60 16.97 10.33
N ALA A 184 -13.99 16.74 11.57
CA ALA A 184 -15.22 17.27 12.16
C ALA A 184 -15.27 18.81 12.17
N VAL A 185 -14.11 19.47 12.31
CA VAL A 185 -13.99 20.93 12.26
C VAL A 185 -13.95 21.48 10.82
N GLY A 186 -13.77 20.61 9.80
CA GLY A 186 -13.75 21.02 8.39
C GLY A 186 -12.45 21.72 7.96
N ILE A 187 -11.37 21.55 8.72
CA ILE A 187 -10.07 22.22 8.47
C ILE A 187 -9.00 21.26 7.93
N THR A 188 -9.41 20.11 7.38
CA THR A 188 -8.50 19.05 6.88
C THR A 188 -7.45 19.57 5.90
N ASN A 189 -7.84 20.41 4.94
CA ASN A 189 -6.92 20.97 3.94
C ASN A 189 -5.97 22.03 4.52
N LYS A 190 -6.29 22.61 5.69
CA LYS A 190 -5.47 23.63 6.36
C LYS A 190 -4.43 23.03 7.30
N VAL A 191 -4.64 21.79 7.75
CA VAL A 191 -3.80 21.08 8.73
C VAL A 191 -2.90 20.05 8.04
N PHE A 192 -3.48 19.22 7.17
CA PHE A 192 -2.76 18.15 6.50
C PHE A 192 -2.21 18.59 5.15
N PRO A 193 -1.11 17.96 4.68
CA PRO A 193 -0.65 18.17 3.31
C PRO A 193 -1.75 17.79 2.31
N PRO A 194 -1.73 18.41 1.11
CA PRO A 194 -2.63 18.03 0.05
C PRO A 194 -2.39 16.55 -0.33
N PRO A 195 -3.45 15.82 -0.70
CA PRO A 195 -3.31 14.42 -1.09
C PRO A 195 -2.44 14.30 -2.35
N LYS A 196 -1.54 13.30 -2.39
CA LYS A 196 -0.69 13.01 -3.57
C LYS A 196 -1.50 12.79 -4.84
N LYS A 197 -2.72 12.25 -4.72
CA LYS A 197 -3.68 12.08 -5.80
C LYS A 197 -4.96 12.83 -5.46
N LYS A 198 -5.35 13.72 -6.36
CA LYS A 198 -6.63 14.43 -6.27
C LYS A 198 -7.77 13.44 -6.57
N PRO A 199 -8.89 13.48 -5.83
CA PRO A 199 -10.03 12.62 -6.11
C PRO A 199 -10.60 12.93 -7.50
N ASN A 200 -11.25 11.94 -8.12
CA ASN A 200 -11.94 12.16 -9.40
C ASN A 200 -12.99 13.25 -9.24
N GLY A 201 -12.94 14.26 -10.11
CA GLY A 201 -13.84 15.41 -10.06
C GLY A 201 -13.41 16.53 -9.10
N TYR A 202 -12.22 16.45 -8.48
CA TYR A 202 -11.69 17.52 -7.61
C TYR A 202 -11.77 18.92 -8.25
N LEU A 203 -11.40 19.01 -9.54
CA LEU A 203 -11.39 20.25 -10.31
C LEU A 203 -12.78 20.65 -10.84
N LYS A 204 -13.87 19.95 -10.48
CA LYS A 204 -15.24 20.39 -10.81
C LYS A 204 -15.72 21.49 -9.86
N ASP A 205 -15.16 21.52 -8.65
CA ASP A 205 -15.47 22.53 -7.65
C ASP A 205 -14.59 23.75 -7.89
N PHE A 206 -15.20 24.93 -7.96
CA PHE A 206 -14.52 26.18 -8.23
C PHE A 206 -13.56 26.59 -7.10
N GLU A 207 -13.89 26.28 -5.84
CA GLU A 207 -13.03 26.59 -4.70
C GLU A 207 -11.67 25.87 -4.82
N ASN A 208 -11.70 24.62 -5.33
CA ASN A 208 -10.48 23.86 -5.60
C ASN A 208 -9.68 24.45 -6.77
N ILE A 209 -10.32 25.05 -7.77
CA ILE A 209 -9.62 25.78 -8.84
C ILE A 209 -8.87 26.97 -8.26
N GLN A 210 -9.53 27.75 -7.40
CA GLN A 210 -8.91 28.92 -6.76
C GLN A 210 -7.68 28.52 -5.93
N VAL A 211 -7.80 27.49 -5.10
CA VAL A 211 -6.69 26.96 -4.27
C VAL A 211 -5.49 26.51 -5.13
N GLU A 212 -5.76 25.93 -6.30
CA GLU A 212 -4.71 25.44 -7.20
C GLU A 212 -4.09 26.56 -8.06
N LEU A 213 -4.84 27.61 -8.37
CA LEU A 213 -4.36 28.79 -9.10
C LEU A 213 -3.55 29.74 -8.22
N GLU A 214 -3.91 29.88 -6.95
CA GLU A 214 -3.26 30.81 -6.01
C GLU A 214 -1.72 30.70 -5.97
N PRO A 215 -1.09 29.51 -5.82
CA PRO A 215 0.37 29.42 -5.83
C PRO A 215 0.98 29.84 -7.17
N ILE A 216 0.30 29.59 -8.30
CA ILE A 216 0.76 29.98 -9.63
C ILE A 216 0.69 31.50 -9.77
N ILE A 217 -0.41 32.11 -9.34
CA ILE A 217 -0.59 33.57 -9.35
C ILE A 217 0.47 34.26 -8.48
N ASN A 218 0.73 33.73 -7.29
CA ASN A 218 1.75 34.25 -6.38
C ASN A 218 3.16 34.17 -6.99
N GLU A 219 3.47 33.09 -7.70
CA GLU A 219 4.74 32.95 -8.42
C GLU A 219 4.88 33.97 -9.57
N LEU A 220 3.76 34.34 -10.20
CA LEU A 220 3.72 35.34 -11.27
C LEU A 220 3.55 36.78 -10.74
N SER A 221 3.99 37.05 -9.52
CA SER A 221 3.91 38.37 -8.87
C SER A 221 2.48 38.91 -8.78
N GLY A 222 1.51 38.03 -8.57
CA GLY A 222 0.10 38.39 -8.39
C GLY A 222 -0.68 38.60 -9.68
N ARG A 223 -0.09 38.43 -10.88
CA ARG A 223 -0.86 38.48 -12.14
C ARG A 223 -1.53 37.14 -12.44
N PHE A 224 -2.63 37.19 -13.18
CA PHE A 224 -3.32 35.99 -13.65
C PHE A 224 -2.49 35.29 -14.76
N PRO A 225 -2.35 33.95 -14.75
CA PRO A 225 -1.55 33.23 -15.73
C PRO A 225 -2.17 33.28 -17.13
N THR A 226 -1.32 33.33 -18.16
CA THR A 226 -1.73 33.11 -19.56
C THR A 226 -2.02 31.63 -19.83
N PRO A 227 -2.74 31.27 -20.91
CA PRO A 227 -2.98 29.87 -21.26
C PRO A 227 -1.69 29.05 -21.41
N LYS A 228 -0.62 29.65 -21.96
CA LYS A 228 0.68 28.98 -22.17
C LYS A 228 1.35 28.67 -20.83
N GLU A 229 1.43 29.65 -19.94
CA GLU A 229 2.06 29.50 -18.62
C GLU A 229 1.33 28.47 -17.76
N LEU A 230 -0.01 28.46 -17.82
CA LEU A 230 -0.81 27.50 -17.05
C LEU A 230 -0.64 26.07 -17.56
N LYS A 231 -0.55 25.88 -18.89
CA LYS A 231 -0.25 24.56 -19.49
C LYS A 231 1.13 24.06 -19.06
N GLU A 232 2.14 24.92 -19.08
CA GLU A 232 3.52 24.58 -18.71
C GLU A 232 3.64 24.23 -17.22
N LYS A 233 2.96 24.98 -16.34
CA LYS A 233 3.01 24.76 -14.89
C LYS A 233 2.11 23.61 -14.41
N ASN A 234 0.89 23.51 -14.94
CA ASN A 234 -0.10 22.54 -14.49
C ASN A 234 -1.14 22.22 -15.57
N TYR A 235 -0.75 21.39 -16.53
CA TYR A 235 -1.62 20.95 -17.63
C TYR A 235 -2.96 20.34 -17.15
N GLY A 236 -2.95 19.61 -16.03
CA GLY A 236 -4.15 19.02 -15.46
C GLY A 236 -5.17 20.06 -14.97
N LEU A 237 -4.68 21.14 -14.34
CA LEU A 237 -5.51 22.28 -13.92
C LEU A 237 -6.10 23.01 -15.13
N TYR A 238 -5.28 23.30 -16.14
CA TYR A 238 -5.73 23.93 -17.39
C TYR A 238 -6.87 23.13 -18.05
N GLN A 239 -6.70 21.81 -18.19
CA GLN A 239 -7.73 20.93 -18.73
C GLN A 239 -9.01 20.92 -17.87
N GLY A 240 -8.86 20.91 -16.54
CA GLY A 240 -10.00 20.97 -15.62
C GLY A 240 -10.81 22.26 -15.76
N ILE A 241 -10.13 23.40 -15.87
CA ILE A 241 -10.75 24.72 -16.09
C ILE A 241 -11.55 24.75 -17.40
N ASN A 242 -10.94 24.33 -18.50
CA ASN A 242 -11.63 24.31 -19.80
C ASN A 242 -12.82 23.36 -19.81
N LYS A 243 -12.71 22.21 -19.16
CA LYS A 243 -13.75 21.18 -19.17
C LYS A 243 -14.95 21.53 -18.28
N HIS A 244 -14.73 22.22 -17.16
CA HIS A 244 -15.76 22.36 -16.12
C HIS A 244 -16.17 23.81 -15.80
N HIS A 245 -15.37 24.81 -16.19
CA HIS A 245 -15.55 26.20 -15.73
C HIS A 245 -15.59 27.21 -16.87
N GLY A 246 -15.90 26.78 -18.10
CA GLY A 246 -16.07 27.68 -19.25
C GLY A 246 -14.77 28.27 -19.80
N GLY A 247 -13.62 27.76 -19.38
CA GLY A 247 -12.30 28.21 -19.85
C GLY A 247 -11.64 29.27 -18.96
N LEU A 248 -10.39 29.57 -19.29
CA LEU A 248 -9.53 30.39 -18.44
C LEU A 248 -10.02 31.85 -18.30
N ILE A 249 -10.64 32.40 -19.34
CA ILE A 249 -11.23 33.76 -19.33
C ILE A 249 -12.38 33.86 -18.33
N ALA A 250 -13.28 32.87 -18.30
CA ALA A 250 -14.40 32.84 -17.37
C ALA A 250 -13.92 32.78 -15.91
N VAL A 251 -12.91 31.94 -15.63
CA VAL A 251 -12.30 31.87 -14.29
C VAL A 251 -11.60 33.17 -13.90
N ARG A 252 -10.89 33.83 -14.83
CA ARG A 252 -10.25 35.14 -14.60
C ARG A 252 -11.25 36.21 -14.18
N LEU A 253 -12.37 36.29 -14.90
CA LEU A 253 -13.48 37.19 -14.58
C LEU A 253 -14.08 36.89 -13.20
N GLN A 254 -14.36 35.62 -12.93
CA GLN A 254 -14.98 35.19 -11.68
C GLN A 254 -14.12 35.47 -10.44
N LEU A 255 -12.79 35.49 -10.61
CA LEU A 255 -11.85 35.85 -9.55
C LEU A 255 -11.55 37.36 -9.46
N GLY A 256 -12.16 38.19 -10.30
CA GLY A 256 -11.97 39.65 -10.28
C GLY A 256 -10.62 40.14 -10.84
N TYR A 257 -9.95 39.32 -11.65
CA TYR A 257 -8.67 39.68 -12.30
C TYR A 257 -8.85 40.39 -13.66
N ALA A 258 -10.09 40.65 -14.06
CA ALA A 258 -10.44 41.47 -15.21
C ALA A 258 -11.75 42.18 -14.88
N ASN A 259 -11.74 43.51 -14.97
CA ASN A 259 -12.93 44.34 -14.69
C ASN A 259 -13.59 44.84 -15.98
N ASP A 260 -12.86 44.93 -17.09
CA ASP A 260 -13.34 45.55 -18.32
C ASP A 260 -13.28 44.60 -19.53
N GLU A 261 -14.33 44.65 -20.38
CA GLU A 261 -14.37 43.97 -21.68
C GLU A 261 -13.15 44.31 -22.56
N LEU A 262 -12.59 45.51 -22.40
CA LEU A 262 -11.42 45.99 -23.14
C LEU A 262 -10.14 45.20 -22.86
N ASP A 263 -9.91 44.76 -21.62
CA ASP A 263 -8.75 43.94 -21.27
C ASP A 263 -8.87 42.53 -21.83
N ILE A 264 -10.11 42.03 -21.93
CA ILE A 264 -10.39 40.74 -22.57
C ILE A 264 -10.14 40.84 -24.08
N LEU A 265 -10.63 41.90 -24.72
CA LEU A 265 -10.46 42.11 -26.17
C LEU A 265 -8.99 42.27 -26.55
N LYS A 266 -8.20 43.03 -25.77
CA LYS A 266 -6.75 43.16 -26.02
C LYS A 266 -6.04 41.81 -25.94
N GLN A 267 -6.38 40.97 -24.96
CA GLN A 267 -5.77 39.66 -24.83
C GLN A 267 -6.15 38.71 -25.97
N ILE A 268 -7.43 38.70 -26.38
CA ILE A 268 -7.87 37.88 -27.53
C ILE A 268 -7.09 38.27 -28.79
N VAL A 269 -6.88 39.57 -29.01
CA VAL A 269 -6.10 40.06 -30.15
C VAL A 269 -4.64 39.62 -30.05
N GLU A 270 -4.01 39.69 -28.88
CA GLU A 270 -2.64 39.20 -28.68
C GLU A 270 -2.51 37.68 -28.88
N ASP A 271 -3.46 36.90 -28.38
CA ASP A 271 -3.43 35.44 -28.51
C ASP A 271 -3.58 35.02 -29.98
N MET A 272 -4.44 35.70 -30.75
CA MET A 272 -4.60 35.48 -32.20
C MET A 272 -3.35 35.81 -33.02
N GLN A 273 -2.44 36.62 -32.50
CA GLN A 273 -1.18 36.97 -33.18
C GLN A 273 -0.04 36.00 -32.87
N ASN A 274 -0.20 35.14 -31.85
CA ASN A 274 0.84 34.24 -31.34
C ASN A 274 0.59 32.75 -31.67
N GLU A 275 -0.48 32.41 -32.37
CA GLU A 275 -0.73 31.09 -32.99
C GLU A 275 -0.09 31.01 -34.39
#